data_AF-A0AAD9IWH8-F1
#
_entry.id   AF-A0AAD9IWH8-F1
#
_cell.length_a   1.000
_cell.length_b   1.000
_cell.length_c   1.000
_cell.angle_alpha   90.00
_cell.angle_beta   90.00
_cell.angle_gamma   90.00
#
_symmetry.space_group_name_H-M   'P 1'
#
loop_
_entity.id
_entity.type
_entity.pdbx_description
1 polymer ?
#
loop_
_entity_poly.entity_id
_entity_poly.type
_entity_poly.pdbx_seq_one_letter_code
_entity_poly.pdbx_strand_id
1 'polypeptide(L)'
;MASLFHCNASPGVRVAGVDWSKDRRTSLVLSASWDTTVKLWDITRNSSLVTFHDHNNIVYSAIWSPRIPGCFASTSGDTTLRIWDIRKPDSSTLVIHGHPTEILTCDWSKYDKGEIPR
;
A
#
# COMPACT_ATOMS: atom_id res chain seq x y z
N MET A 1 10.46 19.30 10.83
CA MET A 1 9.91 18.62 12.02
C MET A 1 9.21 17.37 11.50
N ALA A 2 9.87 16.21 11.54
CA ALA A 2 9.29 14.95 11.08
C ALA A 2 8.63 14.30 12.30
N SER A 3 7.31 14.38 12.39
CA SER A 3 6.56 13.66 13.42
C SER A 3 6.54 12.19 13.06
N LEU A 4 7.14 11.37 13.92
CA LEU A 4 7.01 9.92 13.90
C LEU A 4 5.57 9.60 14.32
N PHE A 5 4.76 9.06 13.41
CA PHE A 5 3.39 8.65 13.73
C PHE A 5 3.41 7.33 14.51
N HIS A 6 2.85 7.35 15.72
CA HIS A 6 2.67 6.14 16.53
C HIS A 6 1.44 5.38 16.04
N CYS A 7 1.67 4.20 15.47
CA CYS A 7 0.63 3.18 15.44
C CYS A 7 0.51 2.62 16.86
N ASN A 8 -0.70 2.57 17.42
CA ASN A 8 -1.00 1.73 18.58
C ASN A 8 -1.00 0.27 18.10
N ALA A 9 0.20 -0.23 17.79
CA ALA A 9 0.48 -1.63 17.62
C ALA A 9 0.37 -2.30 18.99
N SER A 10 -0.43 -3.36 19.09
CA SER A 10 -0.25 -4.35 20.14
C SER A 10 1.23 -4.81 20.16
N PRO A 11 1.81 -5.14 21.32
CA PRO A 11 3.21 -5.56 21.39
C PRO A 11 3.45 -6.73 20.42
N GLY A 12 4.24 -6.51 19.36
CA GLY A 12 4.56 -7.51 18.33
C GLY A 12 4.20 -7.14 16.88
N VAL A 13 3.42 -6.08 16.63
CA VAL A 13 3.08 -5.66 15.26
C VAL A 13 4.17 -4.73 14.68
N ARG A 14 4.71 -5.09 13.51
CA ARG A 14 5.70 -4.29 12.78
C ARG A 14 5.09 -3.68 11.51
N VAL A 15 5.37 -2.40 11.28
CA VAL A 15 5.06 -1.72 10.02
C VAL A 15 6.21 -1.97 9.06
N ALA A 16 5.90 -2.58 7.91
CA ALA A 16 6.91 -3.00 6.94
C ALA A 16 7.26 -1.93 5.90
N GLY A 17 6.34 -0.98 5.64
CA GLY A 17 6.56 0.09 4.67
C GLY A 17 5.58 1.25 4.84
N VAL A 18 6.02 2.44 4.41
CA VAL A 18 5.20 3.65 4.36
C VAL A 18 5.43 4.37 3.03
N ASP A 19 4.35 4.86 2.42
CA ASP A 19 4.43 5.66 1.19
C ASP A 19 3.43 6.82 1.19
N TRP A 20 3.84 7.93 0.59
CA TRP A 20 3.09 9.17 0.52
C TRP A 20 2.35 9.28 -0.79
N SER A 21 1.07 9.67 -0.73
CA SER A 21 0.32 10.04 -1.93
C SER A 21 1.08 11.15 -2.66
N LYS A 22 1.25 10.99 -3.98
CA LYS A 22 1.90 12.00 -4.83
C LYS A 22 0.96 13.17 -5.19
N ASP A 23 -0.33 13.04 -4.90
CA ASP A 23 -1.27 14.15 -5.07
C ASP A 23 -1.03 15.22 -4.00
N ARG A 24 -0.45 16.35 -4.42
CA ARG A 24 -0.13 17.49 -3.56
C ARG A 24 -1.35 18.16 -2.92
N ARG A 25 -2.57 17.82 -3.34
CA ARG A 25 -3.81 18.28 -2.68
C ARG A 25 -4.22 17.42 -1.49
N THR A 26 -3.64 16.24 -1.33
CA THR A 26 -4.03 15.29 -0.30
C THR A 26 -2.89 15.05 0.67
N SER A 27 -3.23 14.87 1.94
CA SER A 27 -2.27 14.50 2.98
C SER A 27 -2.39 13.02 3.32
N LEU A 28 -2.45 12.17 2.29
CA LEU A 28 -2.71 10.74 2.45
C LEU A 28 -1.42 9.92 2.54
N VAL A 29 -1.40 8.98 3.47
CA VAL A 29 -0.29 8.04 3.71
C VAL A 29 -0.83 6.62 3.72
N LEU A 30 -0.05 5.68 3.16
CA LEU A 30 -0.29 4.24 3.32
C LEU A 30 0.71 3.65 4.30
N SER A 31 0.26 2.65 5.06
CA SER A 31 1.14 1.78 5.84
C SER A 31 0.80 0.32 5.59
N ALA A 32 1.80 -0.51 5.33
CA ALA A 32 1.70 -1.97 5.29
C ALA A 32 2.14 -2.59 6.61
N SER A 33 1.42 -3.60 7.08
CA SER A 33 1.60 -4.17 8.42
C SER A 33 1.68 -5.70 8.41
N TRP A 34 2.35 -6.24 9.43
CA TRP A 34 2.38 -7.67 9.69
C TRP A 34 1.05 -8.23 10.20
N ASP A 35 0.10 -7.36 10.57
CA ASP A 35 -1.28 -7.73 10.90
C ASP A 35 -2.15 -8.10 9.68
N THR A 36 -1.52 -8.31 8.52
CA THR A 36 -2.11 -8.63 7.22
C THR A 36 -2.93 -7.50 6.59
N THR A 37 -2.87 -6.28 7.13
CA THR A 37 -3.61 -5.13 6.60
C THR A 37 -2.74 -4.06 5.97
N VAL A 38 -3.37 -3.29 5.09
CA VAL A 38 -2.90 -1.96 4.68
C VAL A 38 -3.83 -0.92 5.31
N LYS A 39 -3.28 0.19 5.80
CA LYS A 39 -4.08 1.30 6.33
C LYS A 39 -3.83 2.58 5.55
N LEU A 40 -4.91 3.31 5.30
CA LEU A 40 -4.90 4.67 4.75
C LEU A 40 -5.06 5.67 5.90
N TRP A 41 -4.23 6.70 5.88
CA TRP A 41 -4.22 7.77 6.87
C TRP A 41 -4.36 9.11 6.17
N ASP A 42 -5.05 10.05 6.81
CA ASP A 42 -4.92 11.47 6.51
C ASP A 42 -4.15 12.11 7.65
N ILE A 43 -3.00 12.73 7.38
CA ILE A 43 -2.14 13.28 8.45
C ILE A 43 -2.78 14.44 9.22
N THR A 44 -3.86 15.02 8.68
CA THR A 44 -4.63 16.06 9.37
C THR A 44 -5.62 15.47 10.38
N ARG A 45 -5.83 14.15 10.36
CA ARG A 45 -6.72 13.42 11.25
C ARG A 45 -5.92 12.49 12.16
N ASN A 46 -6.44 12.25 13.37
CA ASN A 46 -5.75 11.45 14.39
C ASN A 46 -6.12 9.95 14.36
N SER A 47 -6.65 9.45 13.23
CA SER A 47 -7.09 8.06 13.07
C SER A 47 -6.94 7.59 11.62
N SER A 48 -6.86 6.27 11.43
CA SER A 48 -6.87 5.67 10.09
C SER A 48 -8.23 5.89 9.43
N LEU A 49 -8.22 6.33 8.18
CA LEU A 49 -9.42 6.51 7.38
C LEU A 49 -10.05 5.18 6.95
N VAL A 50 -9.19 4.26 6.49
CA VAL A 50 -9.59 3.00 5.87
C VAL A 50 -8.58 1.92 6.26
N THR A 51 -9.06 0.70 6.48
CA THR A 51 -8.23 -0.50 6.61
C THR A 51 -8.64 -1.52 5.55
N PHE A 52 -7.66 -2.01 4.80
CA PHE A 52 -7.83 -3.00 3.72
C PHE A 52 -7.41 -4.38 4.24
N HIS A 53 -8.32 -5.36 4.20
CA HIS A 53 -8.20 -6.64 4.94
C HIS A 53 -8.00 -7.89 4.07
N ASP A 54 -7.78 -7.71 2.78
CA ASP A 54 -7.92 -8.79 1.79
C ASP A 54 -6.68 -9.72 1.73
N HIS A 55 -5.55 -9.32 2.31
CA HIS A 55 -4.34 -10.14 2.39
C HIS A 55 -4.43 -11.19 3.52
N ASN A 56 -3.96 -12.40 3.23
CA ASN A 56 -4.04 -13.55 4.16
C ASN A 56 -2.73 -13.80 4.93
N ASN A 57 -1.72 -12.95 4.75
CA ASN A 57 -0.44 -13.02 5.43
C ASN A 57 0.20 -11.61 5.50
N ILE A 58 1.37 -11.50 6.13
CA ILE A 58 2.15 -10.26 6.31
C ILE A 58 2.16 -9.44 5.03
N VAL A 59 1.83 -8.14 5.12
CA VAL A 59 2.00 -7.21 4.01
C VAL A 59 3.36 -6.56 4.14
N TYR A 60 4.23 -6.78 3.16
CA TYR A 60 5.60 -6.27 3.17
C TYR A 60 5.70 -4.86 2.61
N SER A 61 4.88 -4.53 1.61
CA SER A 61 4.94 -3.23 0.94
C SER A 61 3.56 -2.77 0.49
N ALA A 62 3.34 -1.46 0.51
CA ALA A 62 2.20 -0.79 -0.09
C ALA A 62 2.68 0.52 -0.72
N ILE A 63 2.41 0.71 -2.02
CA ILE A 63 2.94 1.82 -2.81
C ILE A 63 1.86 2.48 -3.66
N TRP A 64 1.81 3.81 -3.64
CA TRP A 64 0.87 4.56 -4.46
C TRP A 64 1.17 4.41 -5.94
N SER A 65 0.11 4.31 -6.75
CA SER A 65 0.24 4.47 -8.19
C SER A 65 0.66 5.92 -8.49
N PRO A 66 1.70 6.12 -9.30
CA PRO A 66 2.09 7.47 -9.72
C PRO A 66 1.12 8.07 -10.74
N ARG A 67 0.21 7.27 -11.32
CA ARG A 67 -0.59 7.65 -12.49
C ARG A 67 -2.10 7.56 -12.27
N ILE A 68 -2.56 6.64 -11.43
CA ILE A 68 -3.99 6.44 -11.17
C ILE A 68 -4.31 7.01 -9.77
N PRO A 69 -4.99 8.16 -9.68
CA PRO A 69 -5.33 8.76 -8.40
C PRO A 69 -6.15 7.82 -7.53
N GLY A 70 -5.77 7.69 -6.26
CA GLY A 70 -6.45 6.81 -5.32
C GLY A 70 -6.17 5.31 -5.54
N CYS A 71 -5.26 4.94 -6.43
CA CYS A 71 -4.86 3.55 -6.65
C CYS A 71 -3.53 3.26 -5.98
N PHE A 72 -3.38 2.07 -5.40
CA PHE A 72 -2.10 1.59 -4.88
C PHE A 72 -1.92 0.09 -5.11
N ALA A 73 -0.69 -0.39 -4.97
CA ALA A 73 -0.35 -1.81 -5.01
C ALA A 73 0.17 -2.25 -3.64
N SER A 74 -0.05 -3.51 -3.27
CA SER A 74 0.57 -4.12 -2.10
C SER A 74 1.08 -5.52 -2.39
N THR A 75 2.09 -5.94 -1.63
CA THR A 75 2.71 -7.26 -1.76
C THR A 75 2.76 -7.97 -0.41
N SER A 76 2.55 -9.29 -0.41
CA SER A 76 2.38 -10.04 0.82
C SER A 76 3.07 -11.41 0.79
N GLY A 77 3.26 -11.96 2.00
CA GLY A 77 3.64 -13.35 2.21
C GLY A 77 2.57 -14.35 1.80
N ASP A 78 1.39 -13.91 1.39
CA ASP A 78 0.32 -14.76 0.83
C ASP A 78 0.55 -15.12 -0.64
N THR A 79 1.74 -14.78 -1.17
CA THR A 79 2.19 -14.99 -2.56
C THR A 79 1.45 -14.13 -3.60
N THR A 80 0.68 -13.14 -3.15
CA THR A 80 -0.07 -12.24 -4.04
C THR A 80 0.46 -10.82 -4.01
N LEU A 81 0.35 -10.18 -5.18
CA LEU A 81 0.37 -8.73 -5.32
C LEU A 81 -1.06 -8.29 -5.61
N ARG A 82 -1.55 -7.30 -4.87
CA ARG A 82 -2.92 -6.79 -5.02
C ARG A 82 -2.93 -5.34 -5.45
N ILE A 83 -3.89 -4.98 -6.30
CA ILE A 83 -4.17 -3.59 -6.69
C ILE A 83 -5.47 -3.15 -6.04
N TRP A 84 -5.49 -1.91 -5.57
CA TRP A 84 -6.58 -1.37 -4.76
C TRP A 84 -7.02 -0.02 -5.28
N ASP A 85 -8.29 0.30 -5.09
CA ASP A 85 -8.86 1.63 -5.26
C ASP A 85 -9.42 2.09 -3.92
N ILE A 86 -8.93 3.21 -3.37
CA ILE A 86 -9.39 3.72 -2.08
C ILE A 86 -10.87 4.09 -2.06
N ARG A 87 -11.49 4.26 -3.23
CA ARG A 87 -12.94 4.51 -3.39
C ARG A 87 -13.78 3.24 -3.29
N LYS A 88 -13.14 2.07 -3.34
CA LYS A 88 -13.75 0.74 -3.24
C LYS A 88 -12.98 -0.11 -2.21
N PRO A 89 -13.01 0.26 -0.92
CA PRO A 89 -12.12 -0.32 0.08
C PRO A 89 -12.46 -1.75 0.49
N ASP A 90 -13.67 -2.21 0.16
CA ASP A 90 -14.19 -3.51 0.61
C ASP A 90 -13.46 -4.71 -0.01
N SER A 91 -12.78 -4.53 -1.16
CA SER A 91 -12.02 -5.60 -1.80
C SER A 91 -10.93 -5.06 -2.72
N SER A 92 -9.88 -5.87 -2.91
CA SER A 92 -8.86 -5.61 -3.92
C SER A 92 -9.46 -5.67 -5.34
N THR A 93 -9.10 -4.71 -6.18
CA THR A 93 -9.55 -4.61 -7.57
C THR A 93 -8.94 -5.69 -8.46
N LEU A 94 -7.71 -6.11 -8.14
CA LEU A 94 -7.00 -7.15 -8.87
C LEU A 94 -6.08 -7.93 -7.92
N VAL A 95 -5.99 -9.23 -8.14
CA VAL A 95 -5.05 -10.13 -7.48
C VAL A 95 -4.11 -10.72 -8.55
N ILE A 96 -2.81 -10.61 -8.33
CA ILE A 96 -1.77 -11.08 -9.23
C ILE A 96 -0.95 -12.16 -8.52
N HIS A 97 -0.92 -13.35 -9.11
CA HIS A 97 -0.09 -14.47 -8.68
C HIS A 97 1.20 -14.49 -9.49
N GLY A 98 2.22 -13.76 -9.03
CA GLY A 98 3.49 -13.59 -9.74
C GLY A 98 4.60 -14.54 -9.33
N HIS A 99 4.55 -15.07 -8.10
CA HIS A 99 5.65 -15.84 -7.51
C HIS A 99 5.12 -17.05 -6.73
N PRO A 100 5.91 -18.14 -6.62
CA PRO A 100 5.54 -19.34 -5.84
C PRO A 100 5.70 -19.13 -4.32
N THR A 101 6.31 -18.02 -3.91
CA THR A 101 6.61 -17.67 -2.50
C THR A 101 6.27 -16.21 -2.25
N GLU A 102 6.61 -15.72 -1.06
CA GLU A 102 6.39 -14.36 -0.59
C GLU A 102 6.85 -13.29 -1.59
N ILE A 103 6.03 -12.25 -1.76
CA ILE A 103 6.38 -11.08 -2.56
C ILE A 103 6.79 -9.96 -1.63
N LEU A 104 8.09 -9.67 -1.58
CA LEU A 104 8.65 -8.73 -0.61
C LEU A 104 8.46 -7.27 -1.01
N THR A 105 8.42 -6.98 -2.32
CA THR A 105 8.29 -5.61 -2.83
C THR A 105 7.76 -5.59 -4.26
N CYS A 106 7.32 -4.43 -4.72
CA CYS A 106 7.01 -4.12 -6.11
C CYS A 106 7.36 -2.65 -6.40
N ASP A 107 7.33 -2.26 -7.68
CA ASP A 107 7.37 -0.85 -8.09
C ASP A 107 6.47 -0.65 -9.31
N TRP A 108 5.96 0.57 -9.47
CA TRP A 108 5.22 0.97 -10.65
C TRP A 108 6.19 1.39 -11.75
N SER A 109 5.91 0.99 -13.01
CA SER A 109 6.66 1.54 -14.14
C SER A 109 6.52 3.07 -14.16
N LYS A 110 7.67 3.74 -14.19
CA LYS A 110 7.75 5.20 -14.29
C LYS A 110 7.54 5.68 -15.73
N TYR A 111 7.79 4.82 -16.72
CA TYR A 111 7.75 5.14 -18.14
C TYR A 111 6.51 4.59 -18.85
N ASP A 112 6.05 5.32 -19.86
CA ASP A 112 4.98 4.88 -20.75
C ASP A 112 5.48 3.85 -21.75
N LYS A 113 4.61 2.92 -22.17
CA LYS A 113 4.92 1.88 -23.19
C LYS A 113 5.41 2.46 -24.53
N GLY A 114 5.27 3.77 -24.77
CA GLY A 114 5.67 4.46 -26.00
C GLY A 114 7.06 5.09 -26.00
N GLU A 115 7.75 5.16 -24.86
CA GLU A 115 9.05 5.86 -24.74
C GLU A 115 10.23 4.91 -24.51
N ILE A 116 10.17 3.68 -25.00
CA ILE A 116 11.36 2.83 -25.05
C ILE A 116 12.21 3.34 -26.23
N PRO A 117 13.37 4.00 -26.00
CA PRO A 117 14.26 4.31 -27.11
C PRO A 117 14.77 2.99 -27.64
N ARG A 118 14.63 2.76 -28.95
CA ARG A 118 15.30 1.65 -29.63
C ARG A 118 16.81 1.86 -29.61
#